data_AF-A0A7T5UT59-F1
#
_entry.id   AF-A0A7T5UT59-F1
#
_cell.length_a   1.000
_cell.length_b   1.000
_cell.length_c   1.000
_cell.angle_alpha   90.00
_cell.angle_beta   90.00
_cell.angle_gamma   90.00
#
_symmetry.space_group_name_H-M   'P 1'
#
loop_
_entity.id
_entity.type
_entity.pdbx_description
1 polymer ?
#
loop_
_entity_poly.entity_id
_entity_poly.type
_entity_poly.pdbx_seq_one_letter_code
_entity_poly.pdbx_strand_id
1 'polypeptide(L)'
;MNLRKISLFAATIFASFLISTKVSHAFEGSFELKNQVGTNDRCVAYVAGLENSNYKILFSCRDLNYPGGETLSYYIAWANPQAGGNPIRLGDLNLGSAEFQTNKALSSIFVTREADRGTRNPSTNVVMKGNFEKSDFLASSQSPEVPTKPAQSPSSTPQSEAKVTQNPITNILKTASVFAIIGLVALIGLVFFLARPRA
;
A
#
# COMPACT_ATOMS: atom_id res chain seq x y z
N MET A 1 -21.68 -30.91 29.50
CA MET A 1 -20.77 -29.75 29.29
C MET A 1 -21.49 -28.50 29.78
N ASN A 2 -20.98 -27.80 30.79
CA ASN A 2 -21.73 -26.75 31.50
C ASN A 2 -21.97 -25.52 30.62
N LEU A 3 -23.23 -25.06 30.53
CA LEU A 3 -23.65 -23.90 29.72
C LEU A 3 -22.81 -22.63 29.97
N ARG A 4 -22.35 -22.43 31.21
CA ARG A 4 -21.45 -21.32 31.59
C ARG A 4 -20.08 -21.38 30.90
N LYS A 5 -19.52 -22.58 30.69
CA LYS A 5 -18.23 -22.76 30.01
C LYS A 5 -18.32 -22.47 28.52
N ILE A 6 -19.45 -22.83 27.89
CA ILE A 6 -19.71 -22.55 26.46
C ILE A 6 -19.91 -21.04 26.23
N SER A 7 -20.66 -20.37 27.11
CA SER A 7 -20.86 -18.92 27.04
C SER A 7 -19.55 -18.12 27.21
N LEU A 8 -18.69 -18.54 28.15
CA LEU A 8 -17.37 -17.91 28.33
C LEU A 8 -16.46 -18.12 27.13
N PHE A 9 -16.48 -19.31 26.53
CA PHE A 9 -15.68 -19.63 25.34
C PHE A 9 -16.15 -18.87 24.10
N ALA A 10 -17.47 -18.74 23.91
CA ALA A 10 -18.04 -17.96 22.82
C ALA A 10 -17.74 -16.45 22.97
N ALA A 11 -17.81 -15.92 24.20
CA ALA A 11 -17.48 -14.54 24.49
C ALA A 11 -15.99 -14.23 24.24
N THR A 12 -15.08 -15.16 24.54
CA THR A 12 -13.64 -15.00 24.27
C THR A 12 -13.32 -15.05 22.78
N ILE A 13 -13.95 -15.95 22.02
CA ILE A 13 -13.80 -15.99 20.56
C ILE A 13 -14.31 -14.70 19.93
N PHE A 14 -15.51 -14.25 20.33
CA PHE A 14 -16.13 -13.01 19.81
C PHE A 14 -15.29 -11.77 20.17
N ALA A 15 -14.79 -11.70 21.40
CA ALA A 15 -13.88 -10.63 21.82
C ALA A 15 -12.56 -10.64 21.02
N SER A 16 -11.99 -11.80 20.71
CA SER A 16 -10.77 -11.89 19.90
C SER A 16 -10.98 -11.40 18.46
N PHE A 17 -12.18 -11.61 17.90
CA PHE A 17 -12.52 -11.20 16.54
C PHE A 17 -12.69 -9.69 16.42
N LEU A 18 -13.14 -9.01 17.48
CA LEU A 18 -13.32 -7.55 17.51
C LEU A 18 -12.01 -6.77 17.63
N ILE A 19 -10.91 -7.40 18.07
CA ILE A 19 -9.62 -6.70 18.31
C ILE A 19 -8.75 -6.66 17.03
N SER A 20 -9.07 -7.44 16.00
CA SER A 20 -8.23 -7.55 14.80
C SER A 20 -8.65 -6.61 13.67
N THR A 21 -8.91 -5.33 13.95
CA THR A 21 -9.02 -4.30 12.92
C THR A 21 -7.62 -3.80 12.57
N LYS A 22 -6.94 -4.49 11.66
CA LYS A 22 -5.70 -3.97 11.06
C LYS A 22 -6.06 -2.74 10.24
N VAL A 23 -5.75 -1.55 10.77
CA VAL A 23 -5.90 -0.30 10.03
C VAL A 23 -4.89 -0.32 8.88
N SER A 24 -5.40 -0.50 7.66
CA SER A 24 -4.62 -0.42 6.43
C SER A 24 -4.49 1.06 6.05
N HIS A 25 -3.33 1.64 6.29
CA HIS A 25 -3.00 2.96 5.75
C HIS A 25 -2.45 2.78 4.33
N ALA A 26 -2.98 3.56 3.38
CA ALA A 26 -2.39 3.67 2.06
C ALA A 26 -0.95 4.19 2.21
N PHE A 27 0.02 3.38 1.80
CA PHE A 27 1.43 3.71 1.80
C PHE A 27 1.86 3.92 0.35
N GLU A 28 1.98 5.18 -0.04
CA GLU A 28 2.33 5.61 -1.38
C GLU A 28 3.40 6.69 -1.31
N GLY A 29 4.37 6.61 -2.20
CA GLY A 29 5.47 7.55 -2.20
C GLY A 29 6.58 7.17 -3.17
N SER A 30 7.71 7.83 -3.01
CA SER A 30 8.90 7.66 -3.84
C SER A 30 10.15 7.52 -3.00
N PHE A 31 11.21 7.04 -3.65
CA PHE A 31 12.56 7.02 -3.14
C PHE A 31 13.44 7.65 -4.19
N GLU A 32 14.08 8.77 -3.87
CA GLU A 32 15.16 9.31 -4.67
C GLU A 32 16.48 8.77 -4.10
N LEU A 33 17.17 7.93 -4.88
CA LEU A 33 18.41 7.31 -4.44
C LEU A 33 19.60 8.15 -4.88
N LYS A 34 20.37 8.58 -3.88
CA LYS A 34 21.59 9.36 -4.07
C LYS A 34 22.80 8.44 -4.20
N ASN A 35 23.66 8.77 -5.16
CA ASN A 35 24.94 8.10 -5.36
C ASN A 35 25.84 8.20 -4.12
N GLN A 36 26.52 7.11 -3.77
CA GLN A 36 27.43 7.02 -2.62
C GLN A 36 28.91 6.90 -3.02
N VAL A 37 29.20 6.66 -4.30
CA VAL A 37 30.53 6.31 -4.82
C VAL A 37 31.10 7.35 -5.78
N GLY A 38 30.45 8.50 -5.93
CA GLY A 38 30.89 9.62 -6.76
C GLY A 38 30.66 9.42 -8.26
N THR A 39 29.83 8.47 -8.68
CA THR A 39 29.42 8.31 -10.09
C THR A 39 28.16 9.11 -10.40
N ASN A 40 27.82 9.24 -11.69
CA ASN A 40 26.64 9.98 -12.16
C ASN A 40 25.33 9.15 -12.11
N ASP A 41 25.42 7.91 -11.64
CA ASP A 41 24.31 6.97 -11.53
C ASP A 41 23.21 7.57 -10.63
N ARG A 42 21.98 7.53 -11.12
CA ARG A 42 20.80 8.06 -10.44
C ARG A 42 19.67 7.05 -10.51
N CYS A 43 18.99 6.80 -9.41
CA CYS A 43 17.82 5.92 -9.39
C CYS A 43 16.64 6.57 -8.67
N VAL A 44 15.45 6.24 -9.16
CA VAL A 44 14.18 6.56 -8.55
C VAL A 44 13.39 5.28 -8.37
N ALA A 45 12.69 5.17 -7.25
CA ALA A 45 11.68 4.14 -7.05
C ALA A 45 10.35 4.78 -6.69
N TYR A 46 9.26 4.23 -7.19
CA TYR A 46 7.91 4.59 -6.79
C TYR A 46 7.26 3.39 -6.14
N VAL A 47 6.63 3.60 -4.99
CA VAL A 47 5.90 2.56 -4.27
C VAL A 47 4.42 2.90 -4.23
N ALA A 48 3.60 1.93 -4.61
CA ALA A 48 2.16 2.00 -4.54
C ALA A 48 1.63 0.88 -3.64
N GLY A 49 0.70 1.23 -2.76
CA GLY A 49 -0.07 0.28 -1.98
C GLY A 49 -1.06 -0.47 -2.86
N LEU A 50 -1.09 -1.79 -2.72
CA LEU A 50 -2.09 -2.68 -3.31
C LEU A 50 -3.02 -3.22 -2.22
N GLU A 51 -4.07 -3.93 -2.65
CA GLU A 51 -4.94 -4.67 -1.74
C GLU A 51 -4.15 -5.67 -0.88
N ASN A 52 -4.68 -5.94 0.32
CA ASN A 52 -4.12 -6.91 1.28
C ASN A 52 -2.71 -6.56 1.80
N SER A 53 -2.35 -5.26 1.89
CA SER A 53 -1.05 -4.80 2.40
C SER A 53 0.16 -5.28 1.57
N ASN A 54 -0.06 -5.51 0.28
CA ASN A 54 1.04 -5.70 -0.67
C ASN A 54 1.46 -4.35 -1.23
N TYR A 55 2.73 -4.21 -1.58
CA TYR A 55 3.30 -3.00 -2.15
C TYR A 55 4.00 -3.34 -3.44
N LYS A 56 3.69 -2.60 -4.50
CA LYS A 56 4.38 -2.69 -5.79
C LYS A 56 5.39 -1.55 -5.86
N ILE A 57 6.61 -1.90 -6.27
CA ILE A 57 7.73 -0.95 -6.39
C ILE A 57 8.18 -0.94 -7.84
N LEU A 58 8.09 0.22 -8.47
CA LEU A 58 8.64 0.47 -9.81
C LEU A 58 9.98 1.17 -9.64
N PHE A 59 11.05 0.54 -10.13
CA PHE A 59 12.41 1.00 -9.96
C PHE A 59 13.02 1.37 -11.30
N SER A 60 13.66 2.54 -11.39
CA SER A 60 14.33 2.99 -12.60
C SER A 60 15.62 3.71 -12.25
N CYS A 61 16.67 3.40 -12.99
CA CYS A 61 17.99 3.94 -12.87
C CYS A 61 18.49 4.42 -14.23
N ARG A 62 19.28 5.48 -14.20
CA ARG A 62 20.01 6.00 -15.34
C ARG A 62 21.49 5.99 -15.05
N ASP A 63 22.27 5.87 -16.11
CA ASP A 63 23.73 5.98 -16.09
C ASP A 63 24.43 4.88 -15.27
N LEU A 64 23.75 3.75 -14.99
CA LEU A 64 24.38 2.61 -14.32
C LEU A 64 25.49 2.03 -15.18
N ASN A 65 26.68 1.97 -14.62
CA ASN A 65 27.84 1.40 -15.30
C ASN A 65 27.91 -0.12 -15.07
N TYR A 66 27.47 -0.89 -16.07
CA TYR A 66 27.67 -2.35 -16.08
C TYR A 66 29.04 -2.65 -16.70
N PRO A 67 30.04 -3.10 -15.92
CA PRO A 67 31.33 -3.45 -16.49
C PRO A 67 31.15 -4.61 -17.48
N GLY A 68 31.62 -4.42 -18.72
CA GLY A 68 31.60 -5.46 -19.76
C GLY A 68 32.77 -6.45 -19.70
N GLY A 69 33.47 -6.55 -18.56
CA GLY A 69 34.63 -7.44 -18.37
C GLY A 69 34.28 -8.82 -17.81
N GLU A 70 35.30 -9.65 -17.52
CA GLU A 70 35.14 -11.03 -17.02
C GLU A 70 34.46 -11.12 -15.64
N THR A 71 34.50 -10.05 -14.85
CA THR A 71 33.78 -9.96 -13.56
C THR A 71 32.40 -9.35 -13.76
N LEU A 72 31.38 -10.20 -13.87
CA LEU A 72 29.98 -9.76 -13.85
C LEU A 72 29.68 -9.18 -12.45
N SER A 73 29.39 -7.89 -12.41
CA SER A 73 28.89 -7.22 -11.21
C SER A 73 27.38 -7.02 -11.34
N TYR A 74 26.63 -7.46 -10.35
CA TYR A 74 25.17 -7.35 -10.32
C TYR A 74 24.74 -6.21 -9.39
N TYR A 75 23.85 -5.37 -9.87
CA TYR A 75 23.21 -4.35 -9.04
C TYR A 75 21.99 -4.96 -8.39
N ILE A 76 22.03 -5.13 -7.06
CA ILE A 76 20.92 -5.72 -6.29
C ILE A 76 20.27 -4.63 -5.45
N ALA A 77 18.95 -4.50 -5.56
CA ALA A 77 18.15 -3.60 -4.75
C ALA A 77 17.74 -4.29 -3.44
N TRP A 78 17.90 -3.56 -2.34
CA TRP A 78 17.57 -3.98 -0.98
C TRP A 78 16.72 -2.91 -0.31
N ALA A 79 15.82 -3.32 0.58
CA ALA A 79 14.98 -2.39 1.31
C ALA A 79 15.06 -2.61 2.81
N ASN A 80 15.00 -1.52 3.57
CA ASN A 80 14.84 -1.57 5.01
C ASN A 80 13.35 -1.48 5.34
N PRO A 81 12.78 -2.45 6.09
CA PRO A 81 11.40 -2.35 6.52
C PRO A 81 11.19 -1.17 7.48
N GLN A 82 10.02 -0.54 7.42
CA GLN A 82 9.66 0.55 8.34
C GLN A 82 9.53 0.04 9.79
N ALA A 83 9.13 -1.22 9.98
CA ALA A 83 9.10 -1.87 11.29
C ALA A 83 10.50 -2.19 11.87
N GLY A 84 11.57 -1.90 11.12
CA GLY A 84 12.94 -2.26 11.49
C GLY A 84 13.31 -3.70 11.15
N GLY A 85 14.48 -4.13 11.62
CA GLY A 85 15.05 -5.46 11.37
C GLY A 85 16.04 -5.49 10.20
N ASN A 86 16.30 -6.70 9.69
CA ASN A 86 17.28 -6.91 8.63
C ASN A 86 16.77 -6.39 7.28
N PRO A 87 17.67 -5.87 6.41
CA PRO A 87 17.34 -5.55 5.04
C PRO A 87 16.72 -6.75 4.31
N ILE A 88 15.72 -6.49 3.48
CA ILE A 88 15.12 -7.48 2.59
C ILE A 88 15.64 -7.29 1.17
N ARG A 89 15.89 -8.40 0.48
CA ARG A 89 16.26 -8.38 -0.94
C ARG A 89 15.01 -8.09 -1.77
N LEU A 90 15.05 -7.05 -2.60
CA LEU A 90 13.98 -6.77 -3.56
C LEU A 90 14.22 -7.55 -4.87
N GLY A 91 15.44 -7.50 -5.39
CA GLY A 91 15.79 -8.18 -6.63
C GLY A 91 16.92 -7.52 -7.41
N ASP A 92 17.21 -8.06 -8.58
CA ASP A 92 18.25 -7.55 -9.46
C ASP A 92 17.71 -6.39 -10.31
N LEU A 93 18.51 -5.33 -10.44
CA LEU A 93 18.25 -4.22 -11.34
C LEU A 93 18.77 -4.56 -12.73
N ASN A 94 18.09 -5.44 -13.46
CA ASN A 94 18.53 -5.81 -14.82
C ASN A 94 18.39 -4.60 -15.76
N LEU A 95 19.53 -4.10 -16.27
CA LEU A 95 19.58 -2.94 -17.17
C LEU A 95 18.98 -1.65 -16.58
N GLY A 96 18.96 -1.55 -15.24
CA GLY A 96 18.54 -0.35 -14.54
C GLY A 96 17.04 -0.12 -14.47
N SER A 97 16.18 -1.06 -14.86
CA SER A 97 14.75 -0.96 -14.58
C SER A 97 14.23 -2.28 -14.02
N ALA A 98 13.36 -2.21 -13.02
CA ALA A 98 12.80 -3.40 -12.39
C ALA A 98 11.45 -3.13 -11.74
N GLU A 99 10.67 -4.19 -11.58
CA GLU A 99 9.45 -4.20 -10.79
C GLU A 99 9.62 -5.19 -9.64
N PHE A 100 9.27 -4.77 -8.43
CA PHE A 100 9.32 -5.60 -7.23
C PHE A 100 8.00 -5.58 -6.48
N GLN A 101 7.79 -6.60 -5.65
CA GLN A 101 6.66 -6.67 -4.73
C GLN A 101 7.13 -7.04 -3.34
N THR A 102 6.48 -6.48 -2.33
CA THR A 102 6.75 -6.77 -0.92
C THR A 102 5.48 -6.63 -0.10
N ASN A 103 5.36 -7.38 0.99
CA ASN A 103 4.29 -7.25 1.98
C ASN A 103 4.70 -6.39 3.18
N LYS A 104 5.85 -5.71 3.10
CA LYS A 104 6.38 -4.84 4.16
C LYS A 104 6.46 -3.41 3.67
N ALA A 105 5.92 -2.47 4.46
CA ALA A 105 6.19 -1.05 4.28
C ALA A 105 7.69 -0.78 4.49
N LEU A 106 8.23 0.18 3.74
CA LEU A 106 9.68 0.39 3.62
C LEU A 106 10.07 1.78 4.12
N SER A 107 11.20 1.89 4.82
CA SER A 107 11.75 3.18 5.28
C SER A 107 12.82 3.73 4.35
N SER A 108 13.56 2.85 3.67
CA SER A 108 14.61 3.25 2.72
C SER A 108 14.90 2.11 1.75
N ILE A 109 15.40 2.45 0.56
CA ILE A 109 15.92 1.49 -0.42
C ILE A 109 17.39 1.83 -0.69
N PHE A 110 18.21 0.81 -0.88
CA PHE A 110 19.60 0.96 -1.27
C PHE A 110 19.98 -0.10 -2.29
N VAL A 111 21.06 0.17 -3.02
CA VAL A 111 21.57 -0.72 -4.06
C VAL A 111 23.00 -1.07 -3.73
N THR A 112 23.34 -2.34 -3.86
CA THR A 112 24.70 -2.84 -3.73
C THR A 112 25.21 -3.38 -5.05
N ARG A 113 26.54 -3.41 -5.19
CA ARG A 113 27.22 -4.11 -6.27
C ARG A 113 27.73 -5.46 -5.75
N GLU A 114 27.15 -6.54 -6.26
CA GLU A 114 27.42 -7.91 -5.82
C GLU A 114 28.16 -8.72 -6.90
N ALA A 115 28.98 -9.69 -6.46
CA ALA A 115 29.63 -10.64 -7.37
C ALA A 115 28.71 -11.81 -7.78
N ASP A 116 27.70 -12.12 -6.96
CA ASP A 116 26.74 -13.20 -7.20
C ASP A 116 25.29 -12.69 -7.10
N ARG A 117 24.45 -13.06 -8.08
CA ARG A 117 23.00 -12.81 -8.05
C ARG A 117 22.32 -13.51 -6.88
N GLY A 118 22.79 -14.69 -6.49
CA GLY A 118 22.22 -15.52 -5.42
C GLY A 118 22.45 -14.98 -4.00
N THR A 119 23.14 -13.85 -3.86
CA THR A 119 23.50 -13.25 -2.59
C THR A 119 22.28 -13.00 -1.69
N ARG A 120 22.33 -13.54 -0.46
CA ARG A 120 21.25 -13.46 0.53
C ARG A 120 21.36 -12.28 1.49
N ASN A 121 22.56 -11.74 1.66
CA ASN A 121 22.85 -10.60 2.54
C ASN A 121 23.55 -9.52 1.74
N PRO A 122 23.20 -8.23 1.91
CA PRO A 122 23.86 -7.15 1.19
C PRO A 122 25.35 -7.10 1.53
N SER A 123 26.19 -6.90 0.53
CA SER A 123 27.59 -6.53 0.73
C SER A 123 27.70 -5.14 1.36
N THR A 124 28.91 -4.82 1.83
CA THR A 124 29.25 -3.48 2.32
C THR A 124 29.36 -2.45 1.20
N ASN A 125 29.36 -2.87 -0.08
CA ASN A 125 29.51 -2.00 -1.24
C ASN A 125 28.16 -1.40 -1.67
N VAL A 126 27.66 -0.46 -0.86
CA VAL A 126 26.44 0.31 -1.16
C VAL A 126 26.77 1.41 -2.15
N VAL A 127 26.22 1.35 -3.35
CA VAL A 127 26.46 2.31 -4.42
C VAL A 127 25.45 3.46 -4.43
N MET A 128 24.22 3.20 -3.97
CA MET A 128 23.14 4.19 -3.94
C MET A 128 22.21 3.94 -2.77
N LYS A 129 21.64 5.00 -2.21
CA LYS A 129 20.68 4.92 -1.10
C LYS A 129 19.68 6.07 -1.13
N GLY A 130 18.43 5.78 -0.81
CA GLY A 130 17.34 6.74 -0.75
C GLY A 130 16.37 6.41 0.38
N ASN A 131 15.81 7.43 1.01
CA ASN A 131 14.79 7.27 2.04
C ASN A 131 13.39 7.39 1.42
N PHE A 132 12.40 6.86 2.12
CA PHE A 132 11.00 7.02 1.71
C PHE A 132 10.55 8.47 1.83
N GLU A 133 9.95 8.97 0.76
CA GLU A 133 9.29 10.26 0.69
C GLU A 133 7.81 10.03 0.36
N LYS A 134 6.93 10.54 1.22
CA LYS A 134 5.49 10.37 1.05
C LYS A 134 5.00 11.20 -0.14
N SER A 135 4.12 10.64 -0.97
CA SER A 135 3.48 11.39 -2.04
C SER A 135 2.40 12.32 -1.48
N ASP A 136 2.54 13.62 -1.73
CA ASP A 136 1.53 14.62 -1.40
C ASP A 136 0.57 14.90 -2.57
N PHE A 137 0.61 14.11 -3.65
CA PHE A 137 -0.22 14.34 -4.84
C PHE A 137 -1.73 14.39 -4.54
N LEU A 138 -2.18 13.63 -3.53
CA LEU A 138 -3.56 13.61 -3.06
C LEU A 138 -3.76 14.36 -1.73
N ALA A 139 -2.71 14.95 -1.18
CA ALA A 139 -2.86 15.84 -0.05
C ALA A 139 -3.69 17.03 -0.55
N SER A 140 -4.90 17.20 0.00
CA SER A 140 -5.85 18.20 -0.47
C SER A 140 -5.15 19.54 -0.65
N SER A 141 -4.92 19.94 -1.90
CA SER A 141 -4.49 21.28 -2.22
C SER A 141 -5.45 22.20 -1.50
N GLN A 142 -4.91 23.10 -0.68
CA GLN A 142 -5.67 24.26 -0.22
C GLN A 142 -6.41 24.79 -1.43
N SER A 143 -7.75 24.92 -1.31
CA SER A 143 -8.58 25.51 -2.36
C SER A 143 -7.85 26.74 -2.87
N PRO A 144 -7.54 26.85 -4.17
CA PRO A 144 -6.94 28.08 -4.69
C PRO A 144 -7.84 29.22 -4.25
N GLU A 145 -7.31 30.12 -3.43
CA GLU A 145 -8.01 31.32 -3.02
C GLU A 145 -8.26 32.11 -4.31
N VAL A 146 -9.51 32.08 -4.77
CA VAL A 146 -9.91 32.79 -5.99
C VAL A 146 -9.63 34.27 -5.72
N PRO A 147 -8.75 34.94 -6.48
CA PRO A 147 -8.55 36.37 -6.30
C PRO A 147 -9.88 37.05 -6.57
N THR A 148 -10.45 37.69 -5.54
CA THR A 148 -11.69 38.47 -5.65
C THR A 148 -11.39 39.67 -6.57
N LYS A 149 -11.68 39.52 -7.86
CA LYS A 149 -11.62 40.63 -8.81
C LYS A 149 -12.83 41.55 -8.57
N PRO A 150 -12.69 42.89 -8.58
CA PRO A 150 -13.80 43.80 -8.36
C PRO A 150 -14.87 43.64 -9.44
N ALA A 151 -16.13 43.69 -9.02
CA ALA A 151 -17.32 43.54 -9.85
C ALA A 151 -17.36 44.55 -11.01
N GLN A 152 -17.60 44.04 -12.23
CA GLN A 152 -18.16 44.82 -13.33
C GLN A 152 -19.48 44.19 -13.77
N SER A 153 -20.47 45.06 -13.93
CA SER A 153 -21.89 44.81 -14.22
C SER A 153 -22.13 44.09 -15.57
N PRO A 154 -23.32 43.50 -15.79
CA PRO A 154 -23.54 42.40 -16.73
C PRO A 154 -23.76 42.86 -18.18
N SER A 155 -23.34 42.02 -19.12
CA SER A 155 -23.79 42.06 -20.51
C SER A 155 -24.26 40.67 -20.94
N SER A 156 -25.36 40.66 -21.69
CA SER A 156 -26.35 39.61 -21.91
C SER A 156 -25.97 38.54 -22.96
N THR A 157 -26.14 37.25 -22.59
CA THR A 157 -26.81 36.10 -23.31
C THR A 157 -26.27 35.68 -24.71
N PRO A 158 -26.29 34.39 -25.16
CA PRO A 158 -27.17 33.28 -24.73
C PRO A 158 -26.54 31.88 -24.47
N GLN A 159 -27.15 31.20 -23.50
CA GLN A 159 -27.63 29.81 -23.50
C GLN A 159 -26.96 28.77 -24.42
N SER A 160 -26.28 27.81 -23.78
CA SER A 160 -26.27 26.42 -24.26
C SER A 160 -26.43 25.49 -23.06
N GLU A 161 -27.59 24.84 -23.00
CA GLU A 161 -27.90 23.74 -22.09
C GLU A 161 -27.01 22.53 -22.42
N ALA A 162 -26.19 22.12 -21.47
CA ALA A 162 -25.74 20.73 -21.36
C ALA A 162 -25.96 20.27 -19.92
N LYS A 163 -27.20 19.83 -19.68
CA LYS A 163 -27.61 19.10 -18.47
C LYS A 163 -26.89 17.75 -18.47
N VAL A 164 -25.69 17.69 -17.90
CA VAL A 164 -25.04 16.41 -17.59
C VAL A 164 -25.62 15.92 -16.27
N THR A 165 -26.62 15.05 -16.42
CA THR A 165 -27.24 14.26 -15.36
C THR A 165 -26.16 13.55 -14.55
N GLN A 166 -25.88 14.05 -13.35
CA GLN A 166 -25.21 13.28 -12.31
C GLN A 166 -26.12 12.10 -11.97
N ASN A 167 -25.74 10.89 -12.38
CA ASN A 167 -26.34 9.66 -11.88
C ASN A 167 -25.68 9.31 -10.54
N PRO A 168 -26.38 9.38 -9.40
CA PRO A 168 -25.89 8.78 -8.16
C PRO A 168 -26.14 7.27 -8.21
N ILE A 169 -25.20 6.51 -8.77
CA ILE A 169 -25.12 5.06 -8.52
C ILE A 169 -24.43 4.87 -7.17
N THR A 170 -25.08 5.28 -6.07
CA THR A 170 -24.55 5.09 -4.71
C THR A 170 -25.54 4.43 -3.75
N ASN A 171 -26.68 3.93 -4.22
CA ASN A 171 -27.73 3.40 -3.32
C ASN A 171 -28.21 1.96 -3.57
N ILE A 172 -27.47 1.11 -4.31
CA ILE A 172 -27.93 -0.28 -4.58
C ILE A 172 -27.14 -1.36 -3.80
N LEU A 173 -26.16 -1.00 -2.96
CA LEU A 173 -25.37 -1.98 -2.20
C LEU A 173 -25.45 -1.81 -0.67
N LYS A 174 -26.64 -1.54 -0.13
CA LYS A 174 -26.87 -1.50 1.33
C LYS A 174 -27.95 -2.45 1.85
N THR A 175 -28.63 -3.20 0.98
CA THR A 175 -29.75 -4.08 1.38
C THR A 175 -29.41 -5.57 1.41
N ALA A 176 -28.18 -6.00 1.07
CA ALA A 176 -27.80 -7.42 1.12
C ALA A 176 -27.15 -7.86 2.45
N SER A 177 -26.66 -6.95 3.29
CA SER A 177 -25.89 -7.32 4.51
C SER A 177 -26.75 -7.54 5.75
N VAL A 178 -27.95 -6.95 5.83
CA VAL A 178 -28.80 -7.06 7.03
C VAL A 178 -29.50 -8.41 7.10
N PHE A 179 -29.91 -8.98 5.97
CA PHE A 179 -30.59 -10.29 5.95
C PHE A 179 -29.66 -11.46 6.27
N ALA A 180 -28.36 -11.36 5.95
CA ALA A 180 -27.38 -12.39 6.30
C ALA A 180 -27.17 -12.50 7.82
N ILE A 181 -27.17 -11.37 8.53
CA ILE A 181 -27.00 -11.33 9.99
C ILE A 181 -28.25 -11.87 10.69
N ILE A 182 -29.45 -11.50 10.21
CA ILE A 182 -30.72 -12.02 10.75
C ILE A 182 -30.81 -13.54 10.55
N GLY A 183 -30.42 -14.04 9.37
CA GLY A 183 -30.38 -15.48 9.08
C GLY A 183 -29.44 -16.24 10.02
N LEU A 184 -28.25 -15.70 10.28
CA LEU A 184 -27.28 -16.32 11.21
C LEU A 184 -27.81 -16.36 12.64
N VAL A 185 -28.43 -15.27 13.13
CA VAL A 185 -29.00 -15.20 14.47
C VAL A 185 -30.19 -16.16 14.63
N ALA A 186 -31.05 -16.27 13.62
CA ALA A 186 -32.16 -17.22 13.62
C ALA A 186 -31.68 -18.68 13.65
N LEU A 187 -30.64 -19.00 12.87
CA LEU A 187 -30.07 -20.35 12.80
C LEU A 187 -29.42 -20.75 14.13
N ILE A 188 -28.68 -19.82 14.76
CA ILE A 188 -28.14 -20.01 16.12
C ILE A 188 -29.28 -20.22 17.12
N GLY A 189 -30.32 -19.37 17.10
CA GLY A 189 -31.48 -19.51 17.99
C GLY A 189 -32.21 -20.85 17.84
N LEU A 190 -32.34 -21.35 16.60
CA LEU A 190 -32.98 -22.64 16.31
C LEU A 190 -32.18 -23.82 16.83
N VAL A 191 -30.85 -23.79 16.70
CA VAL A 191 -29.96 -24.82 17.30
C VAL A 191 -30.10 -24.82 18.82
N PHE A 192 -30.16 -23.65 19.47
CA PHE A 192 -30.37 -23.55 20.92
C PHE A 192 -31.76 -24.02 21.36
N PHE A 193 -32.79 -23.80 20.55
CA PHE A 193 -34.16 -24.26 20.84
C PHE A 193 -34.29 -25.79 20.70
N LEU A 194 -33.69 -26.38 19.66
CA LEU A 194 -33.68 -27.84 19.45
C LEU A 194 -32.78 -28.58 20.44
N ALA A 195 -31.68 -27.96 20.87
CA ALA A 195 -30.78 -28.52 21.87
C ALA A 195 -31.30 -28.34 23.31
N ARG A 196 -32.48 -27.74 23.50
CA ARG A 196 -33.08 -27.61 24.83
C ARG A 196 -33.61 -29.00 25.24
N PRO A 197 -33.06 -29.64 26.28
CA PRO A 197 -33.63 -30.88 26.78
C PRO A 197 -35.05 -30.59 27.25
N ARG A 198 -36.02 -31.33 26.71
CA ARG A 198 -37.38 -31.34 27.25
C ARG A 198 -37.29 -31.87 28.67
N ALA A 199 -37.41 -30.96 29.64
CA ALA A 199 -37.79 -31.32 31.00
C ALA A 199 -39.30 -31.51 31.06
#